data_AF-A0A1H6GBM9-F1
#
_entry.id   AF-A0A1H6GBM9-F1
#
_cell.length_a   1.000
_cell.length_b   1.000
_cell.length_c   1.000
_cell.angle_alpha   90.00
_cell.angle_beta   90.00
_cell.angle_gamma   90.00
#
_symmetry.space_group_name_H-M   'P 1'
#
loop_
_entity.id
_entity.type
_entity.pdbx_description
1 polymer ?
#
loop_
_entity_poly.entity_id
_entity_poly.type
_entity_poly.pdbx_seq_one_letter_code
_entity_poly.pdbx_strand_id
1 'polypeptide(L)'
;MKSEIHEVQDSCLAETAAAKRRSKLVFRPRRVAMAPDAARRQGNISQLAFLLLGGRDPAVSFLNAENDELGGRPLAVATASAEGYVRVAAAVRARQGGAPS
;
A
#
# COMPACT_ATOMS: atom_id res chain seq x y z
N MET A 1 55.43 -44.15 25.11
CA MET A 1 54.51 -43.46 26.05
C MET A 1 53.57 -42.63 25.18
N LYS A 2 52.43 -43.06 24.63
CA LYS A 2 51.25 -43.81 25.13
C LYS A 2 50.68 -43.25 26.44
N SER A 3 49.78 -42.27 26.34
CA SER A 3 48.48 -42.19 27.04
C SER A 3 47.70 -41.01 26.40
N GLU A 4 46.73 -41.21 25.52
CA GLU A 4 45.32 -41.59 25.79
C GLU A 4 44.62 -40.66 26.78
N ILE A 5 43.83 -39.73 26.24
CA ILE A 5 42.68 -39.15 26.93
C ILE A 5 41.46 -39.88 26.37
N HIS A 6 40.84 -40.68 27.22
CA HIS A 6 39.60 -41.40 26.97
C HIS A 6 38.40 -40.43 26.92
N GLU A 7 37.69 -40.41 25.77
CA GLU A 7 36.28 -40.86 25.60
C GLU A 7 35.56 -41.24 26.93
N VAL A 8 34.29 -41.01 27.26
CA VAL A 8 33.00 -40.84 26.57
C VAL A 8 32.01 -40.51 27.70
N GLN A 9 31.00 -39.67 27.46
CA GLN A 9 29.60 -40.07 27.71
C GLN A 9 28.71 -39.00 27.06
N ASP A 10 28.04 -39.36 25.97
CA ASP A 10 26.67 -39.90 25.97
C ASP A 10 25.68 -38.82 26.43
N SER A 11 25.11 -38.12 25.45
CA SER A 11 23.81 -38.50 24.87
C SER A 11 22.66 -38.00 25.74
N CYS A 12 22.03 -36.95 25.24
CA CYS A 12 20.57 -36.86 25.24
C CYS A 12 20.21 -35.81 24.19
N LEU A 13 19.92 -36.33 23.01
CA LEU A 13 18.95 -35.71 22.12
C LEU A 13 17.68 -35.44 22.94
N ALA A 14 17.51 -34.20 23.37
CA ALA A 14 16.20 -33.66 23.69
C ALA A 14 15.88 -32.62 22.62
N GLU A 15 15.58 -33.15 21.45
CA GLU A 15 14.66 -32.53 20.52
C GLU A 15 13.42 -32.07 21.33
N THR A 16 13.06 -30.80 21.22
CA THR A 16 11.77 -30.37 20.68
C THR A 16 11.41 -28.96 21.12
N ALA A 17 10.84 -28.23 20.15
CA ALA A 17 9.97 -27.09 20.36
C ALA A 17 10.62 -25.79 20.89
N ALA A 18 11.57 -25.24 20.12
CA ALA A 18 11.58 -23.79 19.96
C ALA A 18 10.27 -23.38 19.26
N ALA A 19 9.21 -23.25 20.06
CA ALA A 19 7.87 -22.95 19.64
C ALA A 19 7.91 -21.67 18.80
N LYS A 20 7.70 -21.83 17.50
CA LYS A 20 7.41 -20.74 16.57
C LYS A 20 6.19 -20.04 17.15
N ARG A 21 6.40 -18.95 17.90
CA ARG A 21 5.32 -18.09 18.39
C ARG A 21 4.66 -17.54 17.14
N ARG A 22 3.64 -18.26 16.65
CA ARG A 22 2.75 -17.82 15.61
C ARG A 22 2.11 -16.58 16.21
N SER A 23 2.64 -15.41 15.85
CA SER A 23 2.04 -14.14 16.25
C SER A 23 0.60 -14.24 15.78
N LYS A 24 -0.32 -14.27 16.74
CA LYS A 24 -1.75 -14.22 16.44
C LYS A 24 -1.92 -12.87 15.75
N LEU A 25 -1.98 -12.85 14.42
CA LEU A 25 -2.27 -11.66 13.65
C LEU A 25 -3.73 -11.34 13.95
N VAL A 26 -3.94 -10.63 15.06
CA VAL A 26 -5.27 -10.21 15.48
C VAL A 26 -5.73 -9.25 14.39
N PHE A 27 -6.79 -9.63 13.67
CA PHE A 27 -7.48 -8.72 12.78
C PHE A 27 -8.00 -7.56 13.64
N ARG A 28 -7.22 -6.48 13.72
CA ARG A 28 -7.67 -5.26 14.37
C ARG A 28 -8.77 -4.71 13.47
N PRO A 29 -10.03 -4.61 13.93
CA PRO A 29 -11.08 -3.99 13.14
C PRO A 29 -10.62 -2.58 12.77
N ARG A 30 -10.53 -2.32 11.47
CA ARG A 30 -10.06 -1.04 10.94
C ARG A 30 -11.03 0.06 11.37
N ARG A 31 -10.48 1.19 11.81
CA ARG A 31 -11.22 2.45 12.04
C ARG A 31 -12.00 2.75 10.75
N VAL A 32 -13.34 2.63 10.83
CA VAL A 32 -14.38 2.84 9.81
C VAL A 32 -13.98 2.45 8.38
N ALA A 33 -14.56 1.35 7.88
CA ALA A 33 -14.42 0.99 6.47
C ALA A 33 -14.95 2.11 5.57
N MET A 34 -14.26 2.39 4.45
CA MET A 34 -14.77 3.34 3.45
C MET A 34 -16.07 2.82 2.86
N ALA A 35 -16.99 3.75 2.58
CA ALA A 35 -18.20 3.43 1.82
C ALA A 35 -17.81 2.78 0.47
N PRO A 36 -18.53 1.74 0.00
CA PRO A 36 -18.18 1.01 -1.22
C PRO A 36 -17.93 1.90 -2.44
N ASP A 37 -18.76 2.93 -2.63
CA ASP A 37 -18.62 3.84 -3.77
C ASP A 37 -17.40 4.75 -3.67
N ALA A 38 -17.06 5.21 -2.47
CA ALA A 38 -15.84 5.97 -2.23
C ALA A 38 -14.61 5.11 -2.50
N ALA A 39 -14.63 3.84 -2.09
CA ALA A 39 -13.54 2.89 -2.38
C ALA A 39 -13.39 2.60 -3.88
N ARG A 40 -14.51 2.42 -4.60
CA ARG A 40 -14.51 2.28 -6.08
C ARG A 40 -13.92 3.51 -6.76
N ARG A 41 -14.34 4.71 -6.37
CA ARG A 41 -13.79 5.96 -6.92
C ARG A 41 -12.29 6.09 -6.62
N GLN A 42 -11.86 5.73 -5.41
CA GLN A 42 -10.45 5.74 -5.03
C GLN A 42 -9.62 4.81 -5.92
N GLY A 43 -10.06 3.56 -6.12
CA GLY A 43 -9.38 2.61 -7.00
C GLY A 43 -9.32 3.12 -8.43
N ASN A 44 -10.46 3.55 -8.98
CA ASN A 44 -10.56 4.02 -10.36
C ASN A 44 -9.69 5.26 -10.62
N ILE A 45 -9.66 6.24 -9.71
CA ILE A 45 -8.85 7.45 -9.91
C ILE A 45 -7.36 7.15 -9.74
N SER A 46 -7.00 6.23 -8.84
CA SER A 46 -5.61 5.81 -8.66
C SER A 46 -5.09 5.08 -9.89
N GLN A 47 -5.89 4.17 -10.45
CA GLN A 47 -5.56 3.46 -11.69
C GLN A 47 -5.44 4.42 -12.87
N LEU A 48 -6.40 5.35 -13.03
CA LEU A 48 -6.37 6.35 -14.09
C LEU A 48 -5.09 7.20 -14.01
N ALA A 49 -4.79 7.75 -12.84
CA ALA A 49 -3.60 8.58 -12.63
C ALA A 49 -2.31 7.79 -12.88
N PHE A 50 -2.24 6.52 -12.45
CA PHE A 50 -1.08 5.67 -12.70
C PHE A 50 -0.84 5.45 -14.20
N LEU A 51 -1.89 5.07 -14.93
CA LEU A 51 -1.79 4.77 -16.37
C LEU A 51 -1.45 6.00 -17.19
N LEU A 52 -2.00 7.15 -16.78
CA LEU A 52 -1.82 8.38 -17.51
C LEU A 52 -0.52 9.08 -17.08
N LEU A 53 -0.34 9.43 -15.82
CA LEU A 53 0.75 10.32 -15.40
C LEU A 53 2.17 9.69 -15.42
N GLY A 54 2.34 8.49 -15.96
CA GLY A 54 3.65 7.85 -16.12
C GLY A 54 4.05 6.96 -14.93
N GLY A 55 3.07 6.37 -14.24
CA GLY A 55 3.30 5.40 -13.18
C GLY A 55 3.13 5.96 -11.77
N ARG A 56 3.79 5.30 -10.80
CA ARG A 56 3.49 5.45 -9.37
C ARG A 56 3.77 6.85 -8.84
N ASP A 57 4.99 7.34 -9.00
CA ASP A 57 5.42 8.55 -8.28
C ASP A 57 4.73 9.82 -8.80
N PRO A 58 4.57 10.04 -10.12
CA PRO A 58 3.77 11.16 -10.63
C PRO A 58 2.29 11.07 -10.20
N ALA A 59 1.71 9.87 -10.20
CA ALA A 59 0.32 9.67 -9.79
C ALA A 59 0.12 9.95 -8.30
N VAL A 60 1.00 9.43 -7.44
CA VAL A 60 0.94 9.66 -5.99
C VAL A 60 1.15 11.13 -5.67
N SER A 61 2.11 11.79 -6.33
CA SER A 61 2.37 13.21 -6.17
C SER A 61 1.14 14.05 -6.52
N PHE A 62 0.57 13.84 -7.70
CA PHE A 62 -0.63 14.57 -8.14
C PHE A 62 -1.83 14.33 -7.21
N LEU A 63 -2.13 13.08 -6.85
CA LEU A 63 -3.33 12.74 -6.07
C LEU A 63 -3.29 13.25 -4.63
N ASN A 64 -2.09 13.40 -4.07
CA ASN A 64 -1.91 13.78 -2.67
C ASN A 64 -1.52 15.23 -2.45
N ALA A 65 -1.02 15.93 -3.47
CA ALA A 65 -0.73 17.35 -3.41
C ALA A 65 -2.01 18.18 -3.21
N GLU A 66 -1.88 19.34 -2.58
CA GLU A 66 -2.95 20.34 -2.58
C GLU A 66 -3.14 20.88 -4.00
N ASN A 67 -4.39 21.11 -4.38
CA ASN A 67 -4.76 21.67 -5.66
C ASN A 67 -5.94 22.63 -5.49
N ASP A 68 -5.63 23.93 -5.56
CA ASP A 68 -6.60 25.00 -5.32
C ASP A 68 -7.72 25.02 -6.36
N GLU A 69 -7.43 24.67 -7.62
CA GLU A 69 -8.44 24.59 -8.69
C GLU A 69 -9.48 23.49 -8.44
N LEU A 70 -9.07 22.41 -7.78
CA LEU A 70 -9.95 21.31 -7.40
C LEU A 70 -10.62 21.53 -6.04
N GLY A 71 -10.18 22.53 -5.28
CA GLY A 71 -10.65 22.83 -3.93
C GLY A 71 -10.04 21.93 -2.86
N GLY A 72 -8.82 21.44 -3.09
CA GLY A 72 -8.05 20.63 -2.15
C GLY A 72 -7.38 19.42 -2.80
N ARG A 73 -7.00 18.45 -1.97
CA ARG A 73 -6.30 17.23 -2.42
C ARG A 73 -7.14 16.42 -3.41
N PRO A 74 -6.64 16.12 -4.62
CA PRO A 74 -7.43 15.44 -5.64
C PRO A 74 -7.99 14.08 -5.21
N LEU A 75 -7.26 13.30 -4.40
CA LEU A 75 -7.77 12.03 -3.86
C LEU A 75 -8.97 12.21 -2.92
N ALA A 76 -8.94 13.26 -2.09
CA ALA A 76 -10.05 13.58 -1.20
C ALA A 76 -11.28 14.04 -1.98
N VAL A 77 -11.07 14.94 -2.95
CA VAL A 77 -12.14 15.45 -3.84
C VAL A 77 -12.77 14.31 -4.64
N ALA A 78 -11.97 13.41 -5.21
CA ALA A 78 -12.47 12.31 -6.04
C ALA A 78 -13.28 11.27 -5.25
N THR A 79 -12.98 11.07 -3.97
CA THR A 79 -13.66 10.05 -3.15
C THR A 79 -14.92 10.59 -2.49
N ALA A 80 -14.96 11.89 -2.20
CA ALA A 80 -16.08 12.58 -1.56
C ALA A 80 -17.39 12.52 -2.38
N SER A 81 -17.33 12.66 -3.70
CA SER A 81 -18.53 12.59 -4.55
C SER A 81 -18.25 12.13 -5.98
N ALA A 82 -19.31 11.85 -6.74
CA ALA A 82 -19.20 11.50 -8.16
C ALA A 82 -18.76 12.69 -9.01
N GLU A 83 -19.23 13.90 -8.70
CA GLU A 83 -18.84 15.13 -9.38
C GLU A 83 -17.36 15.46 -9.13
N GLY A 84 -16.91 15.29 -7.89
CA GLY A 84 -15.50 15.42 -7.53
C GLY A 84 -14.63 14.44 -8.34
N TYR A 85 -15.07 13.20 -8.49
CA TYR A 85 -14.38 12.22 -9.33
C TYR A 85 -14.28 12.67 -10.80
N VAL A 86 -15.37 13.15 -11.39
CA VAL A 86 -15.37 13.63 -12.79
C VAL A 86 -14.40 14.78 -12.98
N ARG A 87 -14.39 15.77 -12.06
CA ARG A 87 -13.47 16.91 -12.12
C ARG A 87 -12.00 16.48 -12.04
N VAL A 88 -11.66 15.61 -11.08
CA VAL A 88 -10.28 15.13 -10.92
C VAL A 88 -9.86 14.28 -12.13
N ALA A 89 -10.75 13.42 -12.63
CA ALA A 89 -10.46 12.61 -13.81
C ALA A 89 -10.26 13.46 -15.08
N ALA A 90 -10.96 14.58 -15.22
CA ALA A 90 -10.71 15.55 -16.28
C ALA A 90 -9.32 16.20 -16.13
N ALA A 91 -8.93 16.61 -14.92
CA ALA A 91 -7.62 17.19 -14.65
C ALA A 91 -6.46 16.22 -14.95
N VAL A 92 -6.61 14.93 -14.62
CA VAL A 92 -5.62 13.89 -14.98
C VAL A 92 -5.46 13.77 -16.49
N ARG A 93 -6.58 13.74 -17.24
CA ARG A 93 -6.54 13.65 -18.71
C ARG A 93 -5.95 14.91 -19.35
N ALA A 94 -6.25 16.08 -18.82
CA ALA A 94 -5.68 17.34 -19.30
C ALA A 94 -4.14 17.36 -19.19
N ARG A 95 -3.59 16.78 -18.12
CA ARG A 95 -2.14 16.65 -17.94
C ARG A 95 -1.46 15.67 -18.90
N GLN A 96 -2.17 14.71 -19.45
CA GLN A 96 -1.65 13.85 -20.53
C GLN A 96 -1.50 14.60 -21.84
N GLY A 97 -2.49 15.44 -22.17
CA GLY A 97 -2.44 16.28 -23.36
C GLY A 97 -1.46 17.44 -23.26
N GLY A 98 -0.82 17.65 -22.09
CA GLY A 98 0.14 18.71 -21.83
C GLY A 98 1.61 18.27 -21.81
N ALA A 99 1.92 17.01 -22.12
CA ALA A 99 3.31 16.58 -22.29
C ALA A 99 3.77 16.91 -23.73
N PRO A 100 4.71 17.85 -23.93
CA PRO A 100 5.40 17.94 -25.21
C PRO A 100 6.27 16.68 -25.42
N SER A 101 6.42 16.31 -26.69
CA SER A 101 7.30 15.26 -27.22
C SER A 101 8.69 15.26 -26.60
#